data_AF-A0A4Y2J8W9-F1
#
_entry.id   AF-A0A4Y2J8W9-F1
#
_cell.length_a   1.000
_cell.length_b   1.000
_cell.length_c   1.000
_cell.angle_alpha   90.00
_cell.angle_beta   90.00
_cell.angle_gamma   90.00
#
_symmetry.space_group_name_H-M   'P 1'
#
loop_
_entity.id
_entity.type
_entity.pdbx_description
1 polymer ?
#
loop_
_entity_poly.entity_id
_entity_poly.type
_entity_poly.pdbx_seq_one_letter_code
_entity_poly.pdbx_strand_id
1 'polypeptide(L)' 'MSWPPNSPELNLMEQIWNAMERHLRDQTPPCANISTLRDRCLDISCNLSPVMHQTLVVSMVRRVVAVLKAKGGATCY' A
#
# COMPACT_ATOMS: atom_id res chain seq x y z
N MET A 1 15.21 -9.21 -10.72
CA MET A 1 15.25 -8.47 -9.43
C MET A 1 15.26 -9.49 -8.30
N SER A 2 16.19 -9.37 -7.36
CA SER A 2 16.25 -10.21 -6.15
C SER A 2 15.53 -9.50 -5.01
N TRP A 3 14.43 -10.05 -4.53
CA TRP A 3 13.76 -9.56 -3.32
C TRP A 3 14.42 -10.20 -2.09
N PRO A 4 14.79 -9.43 -1.06
CA PRO A 4 15.34 -10.02 0.16
C PRO A 4 14.27 -10.86 0.88
N PRO A 5 14.58 -12.09 1.30
CA PRO A 5 13.66 -12.90 2.09
C PRO A 5 13.37 -12.22 3.44
N ASN A 6 12.14 -12.36 3.94
CA ASN A 6 11.65 -11.77 5.20
C ASN A 6 11.65 -10.23 5.27
N SER A 7 11.45 -9.53 4.15
CA SER A 7 11.25 -8.07 4.12
C SER A 7 9.82 -7.66 3.75
N PRO A 8 8.81 -7.92 4.61
CA PRO A 8 7.45 -7.38 4.43
C PRO A 8 7.45 -5.84 4.45
N GLU A 9 8.41 -5.21 5.14
CA GLU A 9 8.59 -3.76 5.12
C GLU A 9 8.94 -3.20 3.74
N LEU A 10 9.29 -4.04 2.76
CA LEU A 10 9.46 -3.59 1.39
C LEU A 10 8.21 -3.87 0.54
N ASN A 11 7.27 -4.71 1.01
CA ASN A 11 6.17 -5.21 0.20
C ASN A 11 5.14 -4.11 -0.11
N LEU A 12 5.25 -3.51 -1.30
CA LEU A 12 4.34 -2.46 -1.77
C LEU A 12 2.90 -2.93 -1.89
N MET A 13 2.67 -4.22 -2.16
CA MET A 13 1.32 -4.77 -2.32
C MET A 13 0.50 -4.70 -1.03
N GLU A 14 1.13 -4.97 0.13
CA GLU A 14 0.48 -4.83 1.43
C GLU A 14 0.12 -3.38 1.75
N GLN A 15 0.98 -2.43 1.37
CA GLN A 15 0.69 -1.01 1.54
C GLN A 15 -0.51 -0.55 0.71
N ILE A 16 -0.58 -1.00 -0.55
CA ILE A 16 -1.70 -0.71 -1.44
C ILE A 16 -3.00 -1.25 -0.84
N TRP A 17 -2.98 -2.52 -0.41
CA TRP A 17 -4.15 -3.16 0.17
C TRP A 17 -4.63 -2.44 1.44
N ASN A 18 -3.72 -2.11 2.35
CA ASN A 18 -4.03 -1.39 3.58
C ASN A 18 -4.65 -0.02 3.32
N ALA A 19 -4.16 0.72 2.33
CA ALA A 19 -4.71 2.03 1.98
C ALA A 19 -6.09 1.92 1.32
N MET A 20 -6.28 0.93 0.44
CA MET A 20 -7.59 0.65 -0.16
C MET A 20 -8.61 0.28 0.91
N GLU A 21 -8.23 -0.56 1.88
CA GLU A 21 -9.10 -0.95 2.99
C GLU A 21 -9.49 0.26 3.87
N ARG A 22 -8.53 1.12 4.23
CA ARG A 22 -8.81 2.34 4.99
C ARG A 22 -9.79 3.25 4.24
N HIS A 23 -9.55 3.46 2.96
CA HIS A 23 -10.41 4.30 2.14
C HIS A 23 -11.84 3.72 2.03
N LEU A 24 -11.97 2.39 1.92
CA LEU A 24 -13.26 1.73 1.95
C LEU A 24 -13.99 1.88 3.30
N ARG A 25 -13.26 1.85 4.42
CA ARG A 25 -13.81 2.03 5.78
C ARG A 25 -14.27 3.46 6.05
N ASP A 26 -13.56 4.44 5.53
CA ASP A 26 -13.88 5.86 5.74
C ASP A 26 -15.09 6.32 4.90
N GLN A 27 -15.51 5.54 3.90
CA GLN A 27 -16.66 5.87 3.07
C GLN A 27 -17.99 5.67 3.79
N THR A 28 -18.85 6.69 3.70
CA THR A 28 -20.23 6.67 4.20
C THR A 28 -21.19 6.97 3.05
N PRO A 29 -22.26 6.18 2.85
CA PRO A 29 -22.67 4.99 3.61
C PRO A 29 -21.79 3.76 3.30
N PRO A 30 -21.74 2.76 4.20
CA PRO A 30 -21.05 1.50 3.96
C PRO A 30 -21.56 0.80 2.70
N CYS A 31 -20.71 -0.04 2.08
CA CYS A 31 -21.11 -0.85 0.95
C CYS A 31 -22.23 -1.82 1.37
N ALA A 32 -23.41 -1.72 0.76
CA ALA A 32 -24.57 -2.52 1.14
C ALA A 32 -24.57 -3.94 0.54
N ASN A 33 -23.82 -4.15 -0.55
CA ASN A 33 -23.71 -5.44 -1.22
C ASN A 33 -22.37 -5.60 -1.97
N ILE A 34 -22.09 -6.83 -2.40
CA ILE A 34 -20.83 -7.21 -3.07
C ILE A 34 -20.61 -6.41 -4.37
N SER A 35 -21.67 -6.11 -5.13
CA SER A 35 -21.55 -5.32 -6.36
C SER A 35 -21.08 -3.90 -6.06
N THR A 36 -21.70 -3.22 -5.08
CA THR A 36 -21.29 -1.87 -4.65
C THR A 36 -19.87 -1.84 -4.07
N LEU A 37 -19.47 -2.91 -3.38
CA LEU A 37 -18.09 -3.06 -2.89
C LEU A 37 -17.11 -3.19 -4.05
N ARG A 38 -17.43 -4.00 -5.05
CA ARG A 38 -16.60 -4.19 -6.25
C ARG A 38 -16.42 -2.87 -7.00
N ASP A 39 -17.51 -2.17 -7.28
CA ASP A 39 -17.48 -0.91 -8.03
C ASP A 39 -16.67 0.16 -7.30
N ARG A 40 -16.82 0.28 -5.98
CA ARG A 40 -16.02 1.19 -5.15
C ARG A 40 -14.56 0.78 -5.08
N CYS A 41 -14.26 -0.51 -4.98
CA CYS A 41 -12.88 -0.99 -4.98
C CYS A 41 -12.18 -0.63 -6.30
N LEU A 42 -12.88 -0.77 -7.43
CA LEU A 42 -12.41 -0.33 -8.74
C LEU A 42 -12.18 1.18 -8.79
N ASP A 43 -13.16 1.98 -8.37
CA ASP A 43 -13.04 3.45 -8.34
C ASP A 43 -11.87 3.92 -7.46
N ILE A 44 -11.76 3.39 -6.24
CA ILE A 44 -10.65 3.68 -5.33
C ILE A 44 -9.33 3.28 -5.97
N SER A 45 -9.23 2.10 -6.59
CA SER A 45 -7.99 1.66 -7.23
C SER A 45 -7.58 2.59 -8.39
N CYS A 46 -8.54 3.06 -9.18
CA CYS A 46 -8.30 3.99 -10.29
C CYS A 46 -7.89 5.38 -9.80
N ASN A 47 -8.54 5.91 -8.76
CA ASN A 47 -8.26 7.23 -8.21
C ASN A 47 -6.99 7.26 -7.34
N LEU A 48 -6.68 6.18 -6.62
CA LEU A 48 -5.41 6.02 -5.92
C LEU A 48 -4.26 6.03 -6.92
N SER A 49 -4.40 5.42 -8.09
CA SER A 49 -3.28 5.11 -8.99
C SER A 49 -2.22 6.23 -9.11
N PRO A 50 -2.50 7.49 -9.49
CA PRO A 50 -1.43 8.48 -9.66
C PRO A 50 -0.76 8.90 -8.34
N VAL A 51 -1.56 9.23 -7.32
CA VAL A 51 -1.07 9.71 -6.01
C VAL A 51 -0.40 8.57 -5.22
N MET A 52 -0.94 7.37 -5.37
CA MET A 52 -0.48 6.14 -4.75
C MET A 52 0.84 5.69 -5.35
N HIS A 53 0.96 5.62 -6.69
CA HIS A 53 2.24 5.26 -7.33
C HIS A 53 3.35 6.23 -6.90
N GLN A 54 3.06 7.53 -6.85
CA GLN A 54 4.04 8.51 -6.42
C GLN A 54 4.43 8.36 -4.93
N THR A 55 3.43 8.17 -4.06
CA THR A 55 3.65 7.96 -2.62
C THR A 55 4.40 6.64 -2.34
N LEU A 56 4.07 5.57 -3.06
CA LEU A 56 4.74 4.27 -2.97
C LEU A 56 6.20 4.37 -3.40
N VAL A 57 6.49 5.03 -4.53
CA VAL A 57 7.86 5.20 -5.01
C VAL A 57 8.69 5.99 -3.97
N VAL A 58 8.14 7.08 -3.43
CA VAL A 58 8.80 7.86 -2.38
C VAL A 58 8.98 7.04 -1.09
N SER A 59 7.98 6.27 -0.69
CA SER A 59 8.02 5.40 0.49
C SER A 59 9.05 4.28 0.33
N MET A 60 9.13 3.67 -0.86
CA MET A 60 10.08 2.60 -1.16
C MET A 60 11.52 3.09 -1.07
N VAL A 61 11.81 4.28 -1.63
CA VAL A 61 13.14 4.89 -1.50
C VAL A 61 13.51 5.11 -0.02
N ARG A 62 12.57 5.59 0.80
CA ARG A 62 12.80 5.78 2.25
C ARG A 62 13.03 4.47 2.99
N ARG A 63 12.26 3.42 2.70
CA ARG A 63 12.37 2.09 3.29
C ARG A 63 13.69 1.42 2.92
N VAL A 64 14.09 1.49 1.65
CA VAL A 64 15.40 1.00 1.19
C VAL A 64 16.53 1.73 1.90
N VAL A 65 16.46 3.06 2.03
CA VAL A 65 17.46 3.83 2.78
C VAL A 65 17.49 3.42 4.26
N ALA A 66 16.33 3.14 4.87
CA ALA A 66 16.26 2.66 6.25
C ALA A 66 16.91 1.28 6.42
N VAL A 67 16.63 0.34 5.51
CA VAL A 67 17.23 -1.00 5.50
C VAL A 67 18.74 -0.92 5.29
N LEU A 68 19.22 -0.05 4.40
CA LEU A 68 20.65 0.20 4.20
C LEU A 68 21.32 0.73 5.47
N LYS A 69 20.68 1.69 6.17
CA LYS A 69 21.17 2.20 7.47
C LYS A 69 21.19 1.12 8.55
N ALA A 70 20.20 0.23 8.55
CA ALA A 70 20.11 -0.91 9.44
C ALA A 70 21.05 -2.07 9.05
N LYS A 71 21.84 -1.93 7.96
CA LYS A 71 22.71 -2.98 7.40
C LYS A 71 21.96 -4.29 7.12
N GLY A 72 20.72 -4.19 6.66
CA GLY A 72 19.84 -5.35 6.41
C GLY A 72 19.07 -5.83 7.64
N GLY A 73 19.18 -5.15 8.79
CA GLY A 73 18.35 -5.41 9.95
C GLY A 73 16.92 -4.88 9.80
N ALA A 74 16.02 -5.35 10.67
CA ALA A 74 14.62 -4.94 10.69
C ALA A 74 14.45 -3.43 10.87
N THR A 75 13.42 -2.86 10.23
CA THR A 75 13.09 -1.43 10.30
C THR A 75 11.67 -1.24 10.84
N CYS A 76 11.34 -0.05 11.35
CA CYS A 76 10.04 0.26 11.96
C CYS A 76 8.91 0.52 10.94
N TYR A 77 9.04 0.02 9.71
CA TYR A 77 8.16 0.32 8.56
C TYR A 77 7.19 -0.80 8.24
#